data_AF-A0A7C1G7P0-F1
#
_entry.id   AF-A0A7C1G7P0-F1
#
_cell.length_a   1.000
_cell.length_b   1.000
_cell.length_c   1.000
_cell.angle_alpha   90.00
_cell.angle_beta   90.00
_cell.angle_gamma   90.00
#
_symmetry.space_group_name_H-M   'P 1'
#
loop_
_entity.id
_entity.type
_entity.pdbx_description
1 polymer ?
#
loop_
_entity_poly.entity_id
_entity_poly.type
_entity_poly.pdbx_seq_one_letter_code
_entity_poly.pdbx_strand_id
1 'polypeptide(L)'
;MFIYWGKGSSKPSEAYLLAEDAGKGEQMRKAIFNANFVQRKDIGNIEVLEDLAKKIGLGSDFNSKLRSGAKAAEVRKALQLAKSFRVEETPTLIIAGNIMTTPHSFNHNADAFRKNVITIISSIVKK
;
A
#
# COMPACT_ATOMS: atom_id res chain seq x y z
N MET A 1 -1.44 0.05 4.38
CA MET A 1 -0.23 0.11 3.51
C MET A 1 -0.67 0.59 2.13
N PHE A 2 -0.08 1.66 1.60
CA PHE A 2 -0.48 2.19 0.29
C PHE A 2 0.18 1.40 -0.84
N ILE A 3 -0.60 1.06 -1.86
CA ILE A 3 -0.12 0.34 -3.05
C ILE A 3 -0.09 1.35 -4.19
N TYR A 4 1.09 1.93 -4.42
CA TYR A 4 1.31 2.97 -5.42
C TYR A 4 2.65 2.74 -6.10
N TRP A 5 2.69 2.87 -7.43
CA TRP A 5 3.86 2.52 -8.25
C TRP A 5 4.26 3.68 -9.15
N GLY A 6 5.30 4.46 -8.81
CA GLY A 6 5.83 5.51 -9.69
C GLY A 6 4.77 6.51 -10.19
N LYS A 7 4.62 6.67 -11.52
CA LYS A 7 3.54 7.46 -12.16
C LYS A 7 2.19 6.71 -12.26
N GLY A 8 2.02 5.65 -11.46
CA GLY A 8 0.91 4.70 -11.55
C GLY A 8 -0.42 5.25 -11.04
N SER A 9 -1.48 4.54 -11.41
CA SER A 9 -2.86 4.83 -11.02
C SER A 9 -3.05 4.71 -9.49
N SER A 10 -3.92 5.54 -8.91
CA SER A 10 -4.36 5.42 -7.50
C SER A 10 -5.27 4.21 -7.25
N LYS A 11 -5.77 3.59 -8.32
CA LYS A 11 -6.81 2.56 -8.26
C LYS A 11 -6.46 1.32 -7.44
N PRO A 12 -5.23 0.76 -7.45
CA PRO A 12 -4.86 -0.33 -6.56
C PRO A 12 -5.03 0.02 -5.07
N SER A 13 -4.67 1.25 -4.68
CA SER A 13 -4.84 1.73 -3.30
C SER A 13 -6.31 1.93 -2.96
N GLU A 14 -7.11 2.49 -3.89
CA GLU A 14 -8.56 2.63 -3.70
C GLU A 14 -9.23 1.25 -3.54
N ALA A 15 -8.87 0.28 -4.38
CA ALA A 15 -9.35 -1.09 -4.31
C ALA A 15 -8.99 -1.77 -2.99
N TYR A 16 -7.78 -1.57 -2.48
CA TYR A 16 -7.39 -2.05 -1.15
C TYR A 16 -8.28 -1.46 -0.05
N LEU A 17 -8.46 -0.13 -0.02
CA LEU A 17 -9.25 0.55 1.01
C LEU A 17 -10.74 0.14 0.97
N LEU A 18 -11.31 0.00 -0.24
CA LEU A 18 -12.68 -0.50 -0.40
C LEU A 18 -12.84 -1.94 0.09
N ALA A 19 -11.85 -2.80 -0.17
CA ALA A 19 -11.87 -4.16 0.34
C ALA A 19 -11.64 -4.20 1.86
N GLU A 20 -10.84 -3.30 2.41
CA GLU A 20 -10.60 -3.14 3.85
C GLU A 20 -11.88 -2.76 4.59
N ASP A 21 -12.64 -1.78 4.08
CA ASP A 21 -13.97 -1.43 4.60
C ASP A 21 -14.94 -2.63 4.61
N ALA A 22 -14.76 -3.58 3.67
CA ALA A 22 -15.56 -4.80 3.55
C ALA A 22 -14.97 -6.01 4.32
N GLY A 23 -13.92 -5.82 5.14
CA GLY A 23 -13.28 -6.90 5.90
C GLY A 23 -12.40 -7.85 5.05
N LYS A 24 -12.14 -7.51 3.79
CA LYS A 24 -11.38 -8.31 2.81
C LYS A 24 -10.05 -7.68 2.39
N GLY A 25 -9.57 -6.68 3.14
CA GLY A 25 -8.36 -5.92 2.83
C GLY A 25 -7.13 -6.81 2.62
N GLU A 26 -6.89 -7.80 3.48
CA GLU A 26 -5.73 -8.70 3.35
C GLU A 26 -5.80 -9.61 2.11
N GLN A 27 -7.00 -10.08 1.77
CA GLN A 27 -7.22 -10.91 0.58
C GLN A 27 -7.00 -10.07 -0.68
N MET A 28 -7.53 -8.85 -0.71
CA MET A 28 -7.31 -7.91 -1.81
C MET A 28 -5.84 -7.53 -1.96
N ARG A 29 -5.15 -7.24 -0.86
CA ARG A 29 -3.71 -6.95 -0.85
C ARG A 29 -2.92 -8.08 -1.48
N LYS A 30 -3.12 -9.32 -1.03
CA LYS A 30 -2.46 -10.50 -1.62
C LYS A 30 -2.79 -10.66 -3.10
N ALA A 31 -4.05 -10.47 -3.48
CA ALA A 31 -4.50 -10.59 -4.87
C ALA A 31 -3.81 -9.55 -5.78
N ILE A 32 -3.76 -8.29 -5.36
CA ILE A 32 -3.11 -7.20 -6.10
C ILE A 32 -1.60 -7.46 -6.23
N PHE A 33 -0.91 -7.83 -5.14
CA PHE A 33 0.52 -8.13 -5.17
C PHE A 33 0.83 -9.31 -6.11
N ASN A 34 0.06 -10.38 -6.02
CA ASN A 34 0.22 -11.55 -6.89
C ASN A 34 -0.04 -11.20 -8.36
N ALA A 35 -1.10 -10.43 -8.64
CA ALA A 35 -1.43 -9.98 -9.99
C ALA A 35 -0.27 -9.16 -10.60
N ASN A 36 0.30 -8.21 -9.84
CA ASN A 36 1.35 -7.33 -10.34
C ASN A 36 2.71 -8.04 -10.48
N PHE A 37 3.19 -8.72 -9.43
CA PHE A 37 4.56 -9.23 -9.39
C PHE A 37 4.72 -10.62 -9.98
N VAL A 38 3.70 -11.48 -9.82
CA VAL A 38 3.76 -12.88 -10.28
C VAL A 38 3.11 -13.01 -11.65
N GLN A 39 1.87 -12.52 -11.78
CA GLN A 39 1.10 -12.66 -13.02
C GLN A 39 1.39 -11.56 -14.05
N ARG A 40 2.17 -10.53 -13.69
CA ARG A 40 2.51 -9.38 -14.56
C ARG A 40 1.29 -8.68 -15.17
N LYS A 41 0.18 -8.63 -14.44
CA LYS A 41 -1.05 -7.92 -14.83
C LYS A 41 -0.97 -6.44 -14.47
N ASP A 42 -1.55 -5.60 -15.32
CA ASP A 42 -1.71 -4.18 -15.03
C ASP A 42 -2.81 -3.95 -14.00
N ILE A 43 -2.40 -3.74 -12.75
CA ILE A 43 -3.33 -3.40 -11.66
C ILE A 43 -3.78 -1.94 -11.68
N GLY A 44 -3.26 -1.11 -12.60
CA GLY A 44 -3.81 0.21 -12.88
C GLY A 44 -5.14 0.16 -13.64
N ASN A 45 -5.41 -0.94 -14.34
CA ASN A 45 -6.68 -1.20 -15.01
C ASN A 45 -7.77 -1.58 -13.99
N ILE A 46 -8.87 -0.84 -14.00
CA ILE A 46 -10.02 -1.06 -13.12
C ILE A 46 -10.60 -2.46 -13.32
N GLU A 47 -10.70 -2.96 -14.55
CA GLU A 47 -11.29 -4.28 -14.84
C GLU A 47 -10.48 -5.41 -14.20
N VAL A 48 -9.14 -5.29 -14.19
CA VAL A 48 -8.27 -6.23 -13.49
C VAL A 48 -8.59 -6.23 -11.99
N LEU A 49 -8.78 -5.06 -11.39
CA LEU A 49 -9.11 -4.94 -9.97
C LEU A 49 -10.50 -5.48 -9.64
N GLU A 50 -11.50 -5.26 -10.51
CA GLU A 50 -12.85 -5.82 -10.36
C GLU A 50 -12.84 -7.35 -10.44
N ASP A 51 -12.05 -7.94 -11.35
CA ASP A 51 -11.87 -9.39 -11.44
C ASP A 51 -11.21 -9.98 -10.18
N LEU A 52 -10.22 -9.28 -9.60
CA LEU A 52 -9.62 -9.68 -8.33
C LEU A 52 -10.64 -9.57 -7.19
N ALA A 53 -11.43 -8.50 -7.15
CA ALA A 53 -12.48 -8.28 -6.18
C ALA A 53 -13.53 -9.41 -6.23
N LYS A 54 -13.97 -9.78 -7.43
CA LYS A 54 -14.90 -10.89 -7.65
C LYS A 54 -14.39 -12.21 -7.09
N LYS A 55 -13.11 -12.54 -7.32
CA LYS A 55 -12.49 -13.78 -6.83
C LYS A 55 -12.43 -13.86 -5.30
N ILE A 56 -12.37 -12.72 -4.64
CA ILE A 56 -12.41 -12.67 -3.17
C ILE A 56 -13.84 -12.42 -2.65
N GLY A 57 -14.87 -12.48 -3.50
CA GLY A 57 -16.27 -12.37 -3.11
C GLY A 57 -16.75 -10.94 -2.84
N LEU A 58 -16.20 -9.95 -3.53
CA LEU A 58 -16.74 -8.59 -3.63
C LEU A 58 -17.47 -8.43 -4.97
N GLY A 59 -18.54 -7.63 -4.99
CA GLY A 59 -19.47 -7.55 -6.12
C GLY A 59 -19.68 -6.15 -6.69
N SER A 60 -20.86 -5.92 -7.26
CA SER A 60 -21.22 -4.68 -7.97
C SER A 60 -21.05 -3.39 -7.16
N ASP A 61 -21.30 -3.42 -5.85
CA ASP A 61 -21.08 -2.27 -4.95
C ASP A 61 -19.62 -1.83 -4.94
N PHE A 62 -18.68 -2.79 -4.85
CA PHE A 62 -17.24 -2.50 -4.93
C PHE A 62 -16.89 -1.88 -6.29
N ASN A 63 -17.37 -2.45 -7.38
CA ASN A 63 -17.09 -1.98 -8.74
C ASN A 63 -17.56 -0.52 -8.93
N SER A 64 -18.78 -0.22 -8.49
CA SER A 64 -19.36 1.12 -8.53
C SER A 64 -18.53 2.13 -7.72
N LYS A 65 -18.13 1.77 -6.50
CA LYS A 65 -17.29 2.61 -5.63
C LYS A 65 -15.88 2.82 -6.19
N LEU A 66 -15.29 1.78 -6.79
CA LEU A 66 -13.96 1.87 -7.39
C LEU A 66 -13.97 2.78 -8.63
N ARG A 67 -14.99 2.65 -9.50
CA ARG A 67 -15.16 3.49 -10.70
C ARG A 67 -15.42 4.94 -10.35
N SER A 68 -16.33 5.21 -9.40
CA SER A 68 -16.64 6.57 -8.93
C SER A 68 -15.48 7.23 -8.16
N GLY A 69 -14.48 6.46 -7.74
CA GLY A 69 -13.34 6.99 -7.00
C GLY A 69 -13.66 7.31 -5.55
N ALA A 70 -14.53 6.52 -4.91
CA ALA A 70 -15.00 6.73 -3.54
C ALA A 70 -13.86 6.89 -2.52
N LYS A 71 -12.70 6.26 -2.75
CA LYS A 71 -11.49 6.34 -1.90
C LYS A 71 -10.38 7.23 -2.46
N ALA A 72 -10.59 7.88 -3.61
CA ALA A 72 -9.55 8.67 -4.27
C ALA A 72 -9.04 9.83 -3.39
N ALA A 73 -9.92 10.49 -2.63
CA ALA A 73 -9.54 11.56 -1.72
C ALA A 73 -8.64 11.05 -0.57
N GLU A 74 -8.93 9.86 -0.04
CA GLU A 74 -8.14 9.23 1.02
C GLU A 74 -6.74 8.85 0.51
N VAL A 75 -6.66 8.24 -0.68
CA VAL A 75 -5.38 7.95 -1.33
C VAL A 75 -4.59 9.21 -1.62
N ARG A 76 -5.23 10.30 -2.08
CA ARG A 76 -4.56 11.58 -2.29
C ARG A 76 -3.97 12.16 -0.99
N LYS A 77 -4.71 12.11 0.12
CA LYS A 77 -4.20 12.56 1.43
C LYS A 77 -2.98 11.76 1.85
N ALA A 78 -3.01 10.44 1.67
CA ALA A 78 -1.87 9.58 1.95
C ALA A 78 -0.63 9.92 1.12
N LEU A 79 -0.80 10.16 -0.18
CA LEU A 79 0.29 10.57 -1.07
C LEU A 79 0.85 11.95 -0.70
N GLN A 80 -0.01 12.88 -0.30
CA GLN A 80 0.42 14.20 0.20
C GLN A 80 1.24 14.07 1.49
N LEU A 81 0.85 13.18 2.41
CA LEU A 81 1.60 12.90 3.62
C LEU A 81 2.97 12.27 3.30
N ALA A 82 3.03 11.30 2.40
CA ALA A 82 4.30 10.73 1.95
C ALA A 82 5.21 11.82 1.34
N LYS A 83 4.63 12.72 0.54
CA LYS A 83 5.36 13.85 -0.05
C LYS A 83 5.84 14.85 1.01
N SER A 84 5.05 15.16 2.04
CA SER A 84 5.46 16.10 3.09
C SER A 84 6.68 15.59 3.87
N PHE A 85 6.81 14.28 3.98
CA PHE A 85 7.99 13.64 4.56
C PHE A 85 9.14 13.42 3.57
N ARG A 86 8.96 13.74 2.28
CA ARG A 86 9.95 13.48 1.22
C ARG A 86 10.29 11.99 1.08
N VAL A 87 9.27 11.13 1.11
CA VAL A 87 9.44 9.70 0.83
C VAL A 87 9.77 9.51 -0.65
N GLU A 88 10.95 8.94 -0.94
CA GLU A 88 11.44 8.73 -2.31
C GLU A 88 11.49 7.25 -2.72
N GLU A 89 11.40 6.33 -1.76
CA GLU A 89 11.44 4.89 -2.03
C GLU A 89 10.49 4.10 -1.13
N THR A 90 10.26 2.84 -1.51
CA THR A 90 9.51 1.89 -0.70
C THR A 90 10.32 0.61 -0.48
N PRO A 91 10.21 -0.04 0.71
CA PRO A 91 9.52 0.45 1.91
C PRO A 91 10.25 1.64 2.58
N THR A 92 9.51 2.58 3.14
CA THR A 92 10.00 3.65 4.02
C THR A 92 9.18 3.63 5.31
N LEU A 93 9.84 3.73 6.46
CA LEU A 93 9.18 3.85 7.76
C LEU A 93 9.49 5.21 8.39
N ILE A 94 8.46 5.83 8.96
CA ILE A 94 8.55 7.06 9.73
C ILE A 94 8.05 6.75 11.13
N ILE A 95 8.97 6.78 12.09
CA ILE A 95 8.77 6.35 13.47
C ILE A 95 8.78 7.60 14.36
N ALA A 96 7.83 7.69 15.29
CA ALA A 96 7.65 8.84 16.19
C ALA A 96 7.50 10.21 15.48
N GLY A 97 7.16 10.21 14.19
CA GLY A 97 6.97 11.43 13.38
C GLY A 97 8.25 12.16 12.98
N ASN A 98 9.43 11.73 13.44
CA ASN A 98 10.70 12.42 13.20
C ASN A 98 11.87 11.49 12.83
N ILE A 99 11.73 10.17 12.95
CA ILE A 99 12.77 9.21 12.57
C ILE A 99 12.38 8.53 11.27
N MET A 100 13.08 8.82 10.18
CA MET A 100 12.92 8.13 8.90
C MET A 100 13.98 7.03 8.75
N THR A 101 13.58 5.84 8.30
CA THR A 101 14.50 4.77 7.94
C THR A 101 14.04 4.02 6.69
N THR A 102 15.00 3.64 5.85
CA THR A 102 14.75 2.93 4.59
C THR A 102 15.81 1.84 4.37
N PRO A 103 15.56 0.86 3.48
CA PRO A 103 16.54 -0.19 3.16
C PRO A 103 17.80 0.31 2.46
N HIS A 104 17.76 1.46 1.79
CA HIS A 104 18.91 1.99 1.05
C HIS A 104 20.12 2.23 1.96
N SER A 105 19.89 2.72 3.18
CA SER A 105 20.95 2.89 4.19
C SER A 105 21.65 1.57 4.59
N PHE A 106 21.06 0.43 4.23
CA PHE A 106 21.57 -0.92 4.52
C PHE A 106 21.95 -1.69 3.25
N ASN A 107 22.24 -1.00 2.14
CA ASN A 107 22.52 -1.62 0.84
C ASN A 107 21.44 -2.64 0.43
N HIS A 108 20.18 -2.30 0.71
CA HIS A 108 18.99 -3.13 0.49
C HIS A 108 19.00 -4.49 1.23
N ASN A 109 19.83 -4.66 2.26
CA ASN A 109 19.80 -5.83 3.13
C ASN A 109 18.56 -5.79 4.04
N ALA A 110 17.60 -6.66 3.76
CA ALA A 110 16.32 -6.72 4.46
C ALA A 110 16.45 -7.10 5.95
N ASP A 111 17.38 -7.98 6.30
CA ASP A 111 17.58 -8.42 7.69
C ASP A 111 18.21 -7.32 8.54
N ALA A 112 19.21 -6.62 7.99
CA ALA A 112 19.82 -5.46 8.63
C ALA A 112 18.78 -4.33 8.83
N PHE A 113 17.99 -4.04 7.80
CA PHE A 113 16.90 -3.07 7.90
C PHE A 113 15.88 -3.45 8.98
N ARG A 114 15.43 -4.72 8.99
CA ARG A 114 14.51 -5.23 10.02
C ARG A 114 15.09 -5.08 11.43
N LYS A 115 16.34 -5.47 11.63
CA LYS A 115 17.02 -5.36 12.93
C LYS A 115 17.10 -3.90 13.39
N ASN A 116 17.39 -2.98 12.47
CA ASN A 116 17.42 -1.55 12.74
C ASN A 116 16.04 -1.03 13.20
N VAL A 117 14.97 -1.36 12.46
CA VAL A 117 13.60 -0.97 12.82
C VAL A 117 13.21 -1.49 14.21
N ILE A 118 13.49 -2.76 14.52
CA ILE A 118 13.21 -3.34 15.85
C ILE A 118 13.98 -2.60 16.95
N THR A 119 15.24 -2.23 16.68
CA THR A 119 16.09 -1.51 17.63
C THR A 119 15.51 -0.13 17.94
N ILE A 120 15.11 0.63 16.91
CA ILE A 120 14.50 1.97 17.06
C ILE A 120 13.19 1.87 17.85
N ILE A 121 12.28 0.96 17.49
CA ILE A 121 11.00 0.82 18.18
C ILE A 121 11.23 0.42 19.64
N SER A 122 12.15 -0.52 19.89
CA SER A 122 12.47 -0.97 21.25
C SER A 122 13.04 0.14 22.13
N SER A 123 13.85 1.05 21.59
CA SER A 123 14.40 2.17 22.36
C SER A 123 13.36 3.23 22.72
N ILE A 124 12.30 3.36 21.92
CA ILE A 124 11.18 4.28 22.17
C ILE A 124 10.20 3.70 23.20
N VAL A 125 9.89 2.40 23.08
CA VAL A 125 8.85 1.74 23.88
C VAL A 125 9.35 1.34 25.29
N LYS A 126 10.64 1.04 25.46
CA LYS A 126 11.22 0.63 26.76
C LYS A 126 11.44 1.79 27.76
N LYS A 127 10.50 2.72 27.84
CA LYS A 127 10.43 3.66 28.97
C LYS A 127 9.81 3.01 30.19
#